data_AF-A0A949YZV7-F1
#
_entry.id   AF-A0A949YZV7-F1
#
_cell.length_a   1.000
_cell.length_b   1.000
_cell.length_c   1.000
_cell.angle_alpha   90.00
_cell.angle_beta   90.00
_cell.angle_gamma   90.00
#
_symmetry.space_group_name_H-M   'P 1'
#
loop_
_entity.id
_entity.type
_entity.pdbx_description
1 polymer ?
#
loop_
_entity_poly.entity_id
_entity_poly.type
_entity_poly.pdbx_seq_one_letter_code
_entity_poly.pdbx_strand_id
1 'polypeptide(L)'
;PADRDLYCSTVAITHYAKGVAHAALGDVAAAEAERALFREATERVPKSRRIHNVPCVQLLAVAEEMLEGEIAYRRDELDKAFAHLRAASALEDDLPYDEPWGWMQPVRHALGALLLEQGRAAEAEAVYREDLGLGGSLPRAQIHPDNLWALHGLLDCLERRGETAETILIRQRAAFAAARADSPVSVSCFCARRKAPDHPEVAAPGTTCCG
;
A
#
# COMPACT_ATOMS: atom_id res chain seq x y z
N PRO A 1 6.57 -21.22 10.10
CA PRO A 1 7.90 -21.70 10.57
C PRO A 1 7.72 -22.86 11.56
N ALA A 2 8.65 -23.82 11.60
CA ALA A 2 8.59 -24.94 12.54
C ALA A 2 8.82 -24.47 14.00
N ASP A 3 9.82 -23.61 14.21
CA ASP A 3 10.04 -22.91 15.47
C ASP A 3 9.27 -21.58 15.47
N ARG A 4 8.18 -21.50 16.23
CA ARG A 4 7.33 -20.29 16.26
C ARG A 4 7.83 -19.24 17.26
N ASP A 5 8.68 -19.63 18.20
CA ASP A 5 9.22 -18.73 19.22
C ASP A 5 10.41 -17.95 18.66
N LEU A 6 11.32 -18.65 17.98
CA LEU A 6 12.44 -18.03 17.29
C LEU A 6 11.96 -17.09 16.17
N TYR A 7 10.98 -17.54 15.38
CA TYR A 7 10.42 -16.79 14.23
C TYR A 7 9.11 -16.07 14.58
N CYS A 8 8.96 -15.61 15.82
CA CYS A 8 7.73 -14.97 16.32
C CYS A 8 7.26 -13.79 15.46
N SER A 9 8.15 -12.89 15.03
CA SER A 9 7.80 -11.76 14.15
C SER A 9 7.34 -12.22 12.77
N THR A 10 8.00 -13.24 12.20
CA THR A 10 7.58 -13.85 10.93
C THR A 10 6.21 -14.50 11.04
N VAL A 11 5.91 -15.16 12.15
CA VAL A 11 4.58 -15.76 12.40
C VAL A 11 3.51 -14.67 12.42
N ALA A 12 3.73 -13.57 13.14
CA ALA A 12 2.79 -12.44 13.17
C ALA A 12 2.59 -11.87 11.75
N ILE A 13 3.66 -11.49 11.06
CA ILE A 13 3.57 -10.96 9.68
C ILE A 13 2.88 -11.92 8.72
N THR A 14 3.04 -13.24 8.88
CA THR A 14 2.34 -14.24 8.06
C THR A 14 0.83 -14.19 8.27
N HIS A 15 0.37 -14.09 9.52
CA HIS A 15 -1.07 -13.96 9.83
C HIS A 15 -1.64 -12.63 9.33
N TYR A 16 -0.89 -11.53 9.49
CA TYR A 16 -1.24 -10.23 8.89
C TYR A 16 -1.43 -10.34 7.36
N ALA A 17 -0.45 -10.90 6.65
CA ALA A 17 -0.49 -10.98 5.19
C ALA A 17 -1.67 -11.83 4.70
N LYS A 18 -1.96 -12.93 5.38
CA LYS A 18 -3.15 -13.75 5.10
C LYS A 18 -4.45 -13.01 5.39
N GLY A 19 -4.51 -12.28 6.51
CA GLY A 19 -5.67 -11.46 6.86
C GLY A 19 -6.00 -10.43 5.78
N VAL A 20 -4.99 -9.68 5.32
CA VAL A 20 -5.13 -8.72 4.22
C VAL A 20 -5.54 -9.43 2.93
N ALA A 21 -4.95 -10.59 2.61
CA ALA A 21 -5.33 -11.35 1.42
C ALA A 21 -6.79 -11.85 1.46
N HIS A 22 -7.25 -12.39 2.59
CA HIS A 22 -8.64 -12.80 2.77
C HIS A 22 -9.60 -11.61 2.67
N ALA A 23 -9.25 -10.48 3.30
CA ALA A 23 -10.01 -9.25 3.16
C ALA A 23 -10.08 -8.81 1.69
N ALA A 24 -8.94 -8.77 0.98
CA ALA A 24 -8.89 -8.42 -0.43
C ALA A 24 -9.82 -9.29 -1.30
N LEU A 25 -9.88 -10.60 -1.02
CA LEU A 25 -10.78 -11.57 -1.67
C LEU A 25 -12.25 -11.43 -1.25
N GLY A 26 -12.54 -10.69 -0.18
CA GLY A 26 -13.89 -10.49 0.38
C GLY A 26 -14.31 -11.58 1.38
N ASP A 27 -13.40 -12.45 1.78
CA ASP A 27 -13.63 -13.44 2.84
C ASP A 27 -13.37 -12.80 4.21
N VAL A 28 -14.34 -12.01 4.66
CA VAL A 28 -14.28 -11.26 5.92
C VAL A 28 -14.13 -12.19 7.12
N ALA A 29 -14.80 -13.35 7.12
CA ALA A 29 -14.73 -14.31 8.23
C ALA A 29 -13.31 -14.91 8.37
N ALA A 30 -12.68 -15.31 7.27
CA ALA A 30 -11.30 -15.80 7.30
C ALA A 30 -10.31 -14.68 7.67
N ALA A 31 -10.53 -13.46 7.20
CA ALA A 31 -9.70 -12.31 7.56
C ALA A 31 -9.74 -12.02 9.07
N GLU A 32 -10.92 -12.12 9.70
CA GLU A 32 -11.07 -11.96 11.14
C GLU A 32 -10.42 -13.08 11.95
N ALA A 33 -10.47 -14.31 11.45
CA ALA A 33 -9.79 -15.44 12.08
C ALA A 33 -8.26 -15.24 12.05
N GLU A 34 -7.71 -14.82 10.91
CA GLU A 34 -6.28 -14.50 10.78
C GLU A 34 -5.90 -13.27 11.61
N ARG A 35 -6.78 -12.28 11.76
CA ARG A 35 -6.59 -11.15 12.69
C ARG A 35 -6.46 -11.61 14.14
N ALA A 36 -7.31 -12.53 14.59
CA ALA A 36 -7.20 -13.06 15.95
C ALA A 36 -5.85 -13.74 16.17
N LEU A 37 -5.42 -14.58 15.21
CA LEU A 37 -4.12 -15.25 15.24
C LEU A 37 -2.95 -14.27 15.14
N PHE A 38 -3.09 -13.18 14.39
CA PHE A 38 -2.13 -12.09 14.31
C PHE A 38 -1.91 -11.45 15.68
N ARG A 39 -2.98 -11.11 16.38
CA ARG A 39 -2.91 -10.50 17.73
C ARG A 39 -2.24 -11.44 18.73
N GLU A 40 -2.63 -12.71 18.77
CA GLU A 40 -1.98 -13.72 19.61
C GLU A 40 -0.49 -13.87 19.30
N ALA A 41 -0.11 -13.84 18.02
CA ALA A 41 1.29 -13.92 17.62
C ALA A 41 2.08 -12.65 18.01
N THR A 42 1.47 -11.48 17.90
CA THR A 42 2.07 -10.19 18.27
C THR A 42 2.40 -10.12 19.75
N GLU A 43 1.56 -10.68 20.64
CA GLU A 43 1.84 -10.76 22.09
C GLU A 43 3.12 -11.54 22.42
N ARG A 44 3.53 -12.47 21.54
CA ARG A 44 4.74 -13.29 21.71
C ARG A 44 6.00 -12.59 21.23
N VAL A 45 5.89 -11.46 20.53
CA VAL A 45 7.05 -10.74 20.00
C VAL A 45 7.66 -9.87 21.09
N PRO A 46 8.92 -10.11 21.50
CA PRO A 46 9.55 -9.28 22.53
C PRO A 46 9.69 -7.84 22.06
N LYS A 47 9.48 -6.86 22.95
CA LYS A 47 9.66 -5.42 22.66
C LYS A 47 11.09 -5.08 22.19
N SER A 48 12.07 -5.90 22.56
CA SER A 48 13.48 -5.78 22.14
C SER A 48 13.77 -6.36 20.75
N ARG A 49 12.84 -7.12 20.15
CA ARG A 49 13.01 -7.70 18.81
C ARG A 49 13.03 -6.58 17.77
N ARG A 50 14.03 -6.61 16.89
CA ARG A 50 14.21 -5.62 15.82
C ARG A 50 14.31 -6.29 14.45
N ILE A 51 13.95 -5.54 13.42
CA ILE A 51 14.45 -5.70 12.07
C ILE A 51 15.29 -4.46 11.79
N HIS A 52 16.60 -4.65 11.61
CA HIS A 52 17.60 -3.57 11.57
C HIS A 52 17.36 -2.48 12.64
N ASN A 53 17.03 -1.26 12.20
CA ASN A 53 16.82 -0.09 13.05
C ASN A 53 15.41 0.02 13.62
N VAL A 54 14.46 -0.83 13.24
CA VAL A 54 13.06 -0.70 13.64
C VAL A 54 12.67 -1.81 14.64
N PRO A 55 12.11 -1.47 15.82
CA PRO A 55 11.45 -2.43 16.70
C PRO A 55 10.31 -3.13 15.97
N CYS A 56 10.27 -4.46 15.99
CA CYS A 56 9.20 -5.21 15.31
C CYS A 56 7.81 -4.83 15.82
N VAL A 57 7.67 -4.46 17.10
CA VAL A 57 6.39 -4.01 17.67
C VAL A 57 5.83 -2.74 17.00
N GLN A 58 6.68 -1.85 16.46
CA GLN A 58 6.21 -0.68 15.72
C GLN A 58 5.69 -1.08 14.33
N LEU A 59 6.38 -1.98 13.64
CA LEU A 59 5.89 -2.53 12.36
C LEU A 59 4.59 -3.30 12.52
N LEU A 60 4.43 -4.04 13.62
CA LEU A 60 3.19 -4.75 13.92
C LEU A 60 2.03 -3.80 14.25
N ALA A 61 2.31 -2.58 14.75
CA ALA A 61 1.28 -1.57 14.92
C ALA A 61 0.79 -1.02 13.56
N VAL A 62 1.70 -0.79 12.61
CA VAL A 62 1.32 -0.46 11.21
C VAL A 62 0.47 -1.59 10.61
N ALA A 63 0.89 -2.84 10.80
CA ALA A 63 0.18 -4.01 10.31
C ALA A 63 -1.23 -4.17 10.89
N GLU A 64 -1.40 -3.92 12.20
CA GLU A 64 -2.70 -3.99 12.87
C GLU A 64 -3.69 -2.98 12.27
N GLU A 65 -3.29 -1.71 12.17
CA GLU A 65 -4.15 -0.64 11.62
C GLU A 65 -4.45 -0.89 10.14
N MET A 66 -3.48 -1.38 9.37
CA MET A 66 -3.68 -1.76 7.97
C MET A 66 -4.71 -2.90 7.85
N LEU A 67 -4.60 -3.94 8.68
CA LEU A 67 -5.51 -5.08 8.69
C LEU A 67 -6.93 -4.69 9.13
N GLU A 68 -7.06 -3.86 10.15
CA GLU A 68 -8.36 -3.32 10.58
C GLU A 68 -9.01 -2.47 9.50
N GLY A 69 -8.23 -1.63 8.82
CA GLY A 69 -8.68 -0.83 7.68
C GLY A 69 -9.26 -1.68 6.55
N GLU A 70 -8.54 -2.71 6.13
CA GLU A 70 -8.96 -3.64 5.08
C GLU A 70 -10.24 -4.41 5.47
N ILE A 71 -10.30 -4.96 6.70
CA ILE A 71 -11.48 -5.70 7.19
C ILE A 71 -12.69 -4.78 7.29
N ALA A 72 -12.54 -3.60 7.89
CA ALA A 72 -13.61 -2.63 8.03
C ALA A 72 -14.14 -2.17 6.66
N TYR A 73 -13.26 -1.98 5.67
CA TYR A 73 -13.67 -1.62 4.31
C TYR A 73 -14.56 -2.72 3.71
N ARG A 74 -14.20 -3.99 3.91
CA ARG A 74 -14.98 -5.13 3.40
C ARG A 74 -16.30 -5.39 4.13
N ARG A 75 -16.43 -4.84 5.33
CA ARG A 75 -17.69 -4.78 6.09
C ARG A 75 -18.56 -3.57 5.74
N ASP A 76 -18.15 -2.76 4.75
CA ASP A 76 -18.81 -1.50 4.37
C ASP A 76 -18.79 -0.43 5.49
N GLU A 77 -17.87 -0.57 6.46
CA GLU A 77 -17.67 0.37 7.55
C GLU A 77 -16.67 1.46 7.14
N LEU A 78 -16.97 2.19 6.06
CA LEU A 78 -16.03 3.05 5.34
C LEU A 78 -15.33 4.10 6.22
N ASP A 79 -16.06 4.75 7.13
CA ASP A 79 -15.47 5.77 8.01
C ASP A 79 -14.39 5.18 8.92
N LYS A 80 -14.64 3.99 9.48
CA LYS A 80 -13.66 3.27 10.30
C LYS A 80 -12.50 2.78 9.45
N ALA A 81 -12.79 2.24 8.26
CA ALA A 81 -11.78 1.76 7.34
C ALA A 81 -10.75 2.85 7.02
N PHE A 82 -11.22 4.02 6.61
CA PHE A 82 -10.32 5.13 6.29
C PHE A 82 -9.68 5.76 7.53
N ALA A 83 -10.30 5.68 8.71
CA ALA A 83 -9.64 6.09 9.95
C ALA A 83 -8.42 5.20 10.25
N HIS A 84 -8.59 3.88 10.20
CA HIS A 84 -7.53 2.90 10.40
C HIS A 84 -6.41 3.01 9.35
N LEU A 85 -6.75 3.12 8.07
CA LEU A 85 -5.74 3.27 7.00
C LEU A 85 -4.92 4.56 7.13
N ARG A 86 -5.54 5.68 7.56
CA ARG A 86 -4.80 6.92 7.86
C ARG A 86 -3.92 6.77 9.10
N ALA A 87 -4.40 6.08 10.12
CA ALA A 87 -3.60 5.77 11.32
C ALA A 87 -2.38 4.90 10.95
N ALA A 88 -2.56 3.89 10.10
CA ALA A 88 -1.47 3.07 9.58
C ALA A 88 -0.43 3.90 8.82
N SER A 89 -0.84 4.84 7.96
CA SER A 89 0.10 5.75 7.29
C SER A 89 0.84 6.67 8.26
N ALA A 90 0.17 7.19 9.29
CA ALA A 90 0.82 8.02 10.30
C ALA A 90 1.83 7.23 11.15
N LEU A 91 1.52 5.97 11.48
CA LEU A 91 2.45 5.07 12.16
C LEU A 91 3.65 4.72 11.28
N GLU A 92 3.43 4.54 9.97
CA GLU A 92 4.49 4.31 8.99
C GLU A 92 5.44 5.53 8.91
N ASP A 93 4.89 6.75 8.88
CA ASP A 93 5.67 8.00 8.83
C ASP A 93 6.56 8.20 10.07
N ASP A 94 6.11 7.74 11.23
CA ASP A 94 6.83 7.85 12.52
C ASP A 94 7.89 6.74 12.71
N LEU A 95 7.99 5.79 11.77
CA LEU A 95 9.02 4.75 11.85
C LEU A 95 10.43 5.37 11.77
N PRO A 96 11.40 4.85 12.56
CA PRO A 96 12.79 5.23 12.40
C PRO A 96 13.31 4.96 10.99
N TYR A 97 14.22 5.80 10.51
CA TYR A 97 14.89 5.59 9.22
C TYR A 97 15.58 4.22 9.15
N ASP A 98 15.38 3.53 8.02
CA ASP A 98 15.98 2.23 7.72
C ASP A 98 16.24 2.11 6.21
N GLU A 99 17.27 1.33 5.82
CA GLU A 99 17.61 1.09 4.40
C GLU A 99 17.96 -0.39 4.20
N PRO A 100 17.09 -1.18 3.51
CA PRO A 100 15.80 -0.78 2.94
C PRO A 100 14.75 -0.47 4.01
N TRP A 101 13.64 0.17 3.62
CA TRP A 101 12.54 0.53 4.54
C TRP A 101 12.09 -0.66 5.40
N GLY A 102 11.90 -0.40 6.71
CA GLY A 102 11.39 -1.41 7.64
C GLY A 102 9.98 -1.89 7.28
N TRP A 103 9.19 -1.03 6.62
CA TRP A 103 7.90 -1.35 6.03
C TRP A 103 7.98 -1.22 4.50
N MET A 104 7.99 -2.36 3.81
CA MET A 104 8.31 -2.41 2.37
C MET A 104 7.14 -2.08 1.44
N GLN A 105 5.89 -2.21 1.91
CA GLN A 105 4.69 -1.98 1.09
C GLN A 105 3.94 -0.75 1.63
N PRO A 106 4.10 0.43 1.03
CA PRO A 106 3.54 1.65 1.59
C PRO A 106 2.04 1.56 1.81
N VAL A 107 1.57 1.94 3.01
CA VAL A 107 0.13 1.89 3.36
C VAL A 107 -0.68 2.78 2.41
N ARG A 108 -0.06 3.88 1.96
CA ARG A 108 -0.63 4.85 1.04
C ARG A 108 -1.11 4.24 -0.28
N HIS A 109 -0.55 3.10 -0.71
CA HIS A 109 -1.05 2.39 -1.90
C HIS A 109 -2.49 1.93 -1.74
N ALA A 110 -2.75 1.20 -0.65
CA ALA A 110 -4.07 0.68 -0.37
C ALA A 110 -5.04 1.81 -0.03
N LEU A 111 -4.61 2.76 0.81
CA LEU A 111 -5.42 3.93 1.16
C LEU A 111 -5.86 4.70 -0.10
N GLY A 112 -4.93 5.09 -0.98
CA GLY A 112 -5.25 5.81 -2.21
C GLY A 112 -6.17 5.02 -3.14
N ALA A 113 -5.94 3.70 -3.28
CA ALA A 113 -6.72 2.86 -4.19
C ALA A 113 -8.17 2.70 -3.70
N LEU A 114 -8.37 2.48 -2.40
CA LEU A 114 -9.69 2.35 -1.79
C LEU A 114 -10.43 3.70 -1.76
N LEU A 115 -9.72 4.82 -1.58
CA LEU A 115 -10.30 6.17 -1.72
C LEU A 115 -10.81 6.40 -3.16
N LEU A 116 -10.02 6.05 -4.18
CA LEU A 116 -10.42 6.16 -5.59
C LEU A 116 -11.63 5.29 -5.93
N GLU A 117 -11.66 4.06 -5.40
CA GLU A 117 -12.79 3.12 -5.57
C GLU A 117 -14.09 3.72 -5.02
N GLN A 118 -14.01 4.46 -3.90
CA GLN A 118 -15.15 5.18 -3.30
C GLN A 118 -15.40 6.57 -3.89
N GLY A 119 -14.72 6.94 -4.98
CA GLY A 119 -14.91 8.23 -5.65
C GLY A 119 -14.29 9.43 -4.92
N ARG A 120 -13.49 9.21 -3.87
CA ARG A 120 -12.79 10.26 -3.09
C ARG A 120 -11.48 10.69 -3.78
N ALA A 121 -11.59 11.06 -5.06
CA ALA A 121 -10.42 11.27 -5.93
C ALA A 121 -9.47 12.38 -5.44
N ALA A 122 -10.00 13.49 -4.93
CA ALA A 122 -9.15 14.58 -4.44
C ALA A 122 -8.30 14.17 -3.23
N GLU A 123 -8.84 13.33 -2.35
CA GLU A 123 -8.09 12.82 -1.21
C GLU A 123 -7.07 11.75 -1.64
N ALA A 124 -7.46 10.86 -2.54
CA ALA A 124 -6.53 9.88 -3.11
C ALA A 124 -5.35 10.56 -3.80
N GLU A 125 -5.59 11.64 -4.55
CA GLU A 125 -4.54 12.43 -5.20
C GLU A 125 -3.53 12.93 -4.17
N ALA A 126 -3.99 13.50 -3.05
CA ALA A 126 -3.11 13.96 -1.98
C ALA A 126 -2.28 12.81 -1.39
N VAL A 127 -2.88 11.63 -1.18
CA VAL A 127 -2.18 10.44 -0.68
C VAL A 127 -1.07 9.99 -1.63
N TYR A 128 -1.35 9.90 -2.94
CA TYR A 128 -0.32 9.53 -3.92
C TYR A 128 0.76 10.60 -4.09
N ARG A 129 0.40 11.88 -3.99
CA ARG A 129 1.39 12.97 -4.03
C ARG A 129 2.32 12.90 -2.83
N GLU A 130 1.82 12.65 -1.62
CA GLU A 130 2.68 12.46 -0.44
C GLU A 130 3.61 11.26 -0.63
N ASP A 131 3.08 10.10 -1.05
CA ASP A 131 3.90 8.91 -1.31
C ASP A 131 5.04 9.18 -2.31
N LEU A 132 4.74 9.86 -3.42
CA LEU A 132 5.71 10.18 -4.47
C LEU A 132 6.66 11.34 -4.11
N GLY A 133 6.50 11.96 -2.94
CA GLY A 133 7.26 13.15 -2.52
C GLY A 133 6.90 14.43 -3.26
N LEU A 134 5.72 14.48 -3.87
CA LEU A 134 5.14 15.65 -4.53
C LEU A 134 4.27 16.49 -3.57
N GLY A 135 3.89 15.95 -2.41
CA GLY A 135 3.08 16.64 -1.39
C GLY A 135 3.89 17.57 -0.48
N GLY A 136 5.15 17.22 -0.20
CA GLY A 136 6.09 18.06 0.55
C GLY A 136 5.95 17.99 2.06
N SER A 137 5.04 17.16 2.61
CA SER A 137 4.85 17.03 4.05
C SER A 137 5.79 15.99 4.68
N LEU A 138 6.23 15.00 3.88
CA LEU A 138 7.06 13.89 4.35
C LEU A 138 8.56 14.15 4.15
N PRO A 139 9.43 13.66 5.07
CA PRO A 139 10.87 13.69 4.87
C PRO A 139 11.27 12.74 3.73
N ARG A 140 12.46 12.97 3.13
CA ARG A 140 12.97 12.14 2.02
C ARG A 140 12.99 10.64 2.33
N ALA A 141 13.21 10.30 3.59
CA ALA A 141 13.20 8.94 4.11
C ALA A 141 11.85 8.21 3.92
N GLN A 142 10.73 8.94 3.95
CA GLN A 142 9.37 8.38 3.97
C GLN A 142 8.62 8.61 2.66
N ILE A 143 9.35 8.94 1.58
CA ILE A 143 8.78 9.05 0.24
C ILE A 143 9.37 7.98 -0.65
N HIS A 144 8.57 7.56 -1.63
CA HIS A 144 8.84 6.51 -2.60
C HIS A 144 8.83 7.11 -4.02
N PRO A 145 9.90 7.84 -4.44
CA PRO A 145 9.97 8.38 -5.78
C PRO A 145 9.87 7.27 -6.83
N ASP A 146 9.10 7.54 -7.88
CA ASP A 146 8.90 6.65 -9.02
C ASP A 146 8.30 5.29 -8.67
N ASN A 147 7.61 5.22 -7.54
CA ASN A 147 6.81 4.07 -7.17
C ASN A 147 5.67 3.87 -8.17
N LEU A 148 5.78 2.81 -8.97
CA LEU A 148 4.91 2.56 -10.12
C LEU A 148 3.43 2.51 -9.72
N TRP A 149 3.10 1.89 -8.59
CA TRP A 149 1.73 1.76 -8.08
C TRP A 149 1.11 3.12 -7.74
N ALA A 150 1.86 3.99 -7.06
CA ALA A 150 1.43 5.34 -6.73
C ALA A 150 1.36 6.25 -7.98
N LEU A 151 2.27 6.07 -8.94
CA LEU A 151 2.22 6.78 -10.23
C LEU A 151 0.94 6.45 -11.02
N HIS A 152 0.55 5.18 -11.06
CA HIS A 152 -0.73 4.77 -11.66
C HIS A 152 -1.91 5.42 -10.94
N GLY A 153 -1.96 5.33 -9.61
CA GLY A 153 -3.04 5.94 -8.84
C GLY A 153 -3.14 7.47 -9.02
N LEU A 154 -2.00 8.16 -9.12
CA LEU A 154 -1.98 9.59 -9.42
C LEU A 154 -2.52 9.87 -10.83
N LEU A 155 -2.16 9.07 -11.85
CA LEU A 155 -2.72 9.22 -13.20
C LEU A 155 -4.24 9.10 -13.19
N ASP A 156 -4.79 8.10 -12.50
CA ASP A 156 -6.24 7.91 -12.38
C ASP A 156 -6.91 9.15 -11.76
N CYS A 157 -6.28 9.78 -10.76
CA CYS A 157 -6.77 11.02 -10.15
C CYS A 157 -6.74 12.19 -11.14
N LEU A 158 -5.62 12.39 -11.82
CA LEU A 158 -5.40 13.49 -12.76
C LEU A 158 -6.37 13.42 -13.94
N GLU A 159 -6.58 12.23 -14.49
CA GLU A 159 -7.53 12.01 -15.60
C GLU A 159 -8.97 12.28 -15.16
N ARG A 160 -9.37 11.83 -13.95
CA ARG A 160 -10.72 12.09 -13.42
C ARG A 160 -11.01 13.58 -13.22
N ARG A 161 -10.01 14.38 -12.83
CA ARG A 161 -10.17 15.85 -12.71
C ARG A 161 -9.96 16.61 -14.02
N GLY A 162 -9.66 15.92 -15.11
CA GLY A 162 -9.44 16.53 -16.44
C GLY A 162 -8.11 17.29 -16.57
N GLU A 163 -7.11 16.94 -15.77
CA GLU A 163 -5.76 17.53 -15.90
C GLU A 163 -5.06 17.00 -17.15
N THR A 164 -4.44 17.89 -17.91
CA THR A 164 -3.78 17.53 -19.18
C THR A 164 -2.29 17.80 -19.18
N ALA A 165 -1.82 18.89 -18.55
CA ALA A 165 -0.41 19.26 -18.58
C ALA A 165 0.42 18.35 -17.68
N GLU A 166 0.00 18.18 -16.43
CA GLU A 166 0.72 17.35 -15.47
C GLU A 166 0.64 15.86 -15.83
N THR A 167 -0.49 15.40 -16.37
CA THR A 167 -0.72 14.02 -16.79
C THR A 167 0.34 13.53 -17.77
N ILE A 168 0.83 14.40 -18.66
CA ILE A 168 1.91 14.05 -19.61
C ILE A 168 3.20 13.71 -18.85
N LEU A 169 3.55 14.52 -17.84
CA LEU A 169 4.77 14.36 -17.05
C LEU A 169 4.72 13.10 -16.18
N ILE A 170 3.59 12.88 -15.50
CA ILE A 170 3.41 11.70 -14.65
C ILE A 170 3.35 10.42 -15.51
N ARG A 171 2.73 10.46 -16.69
CA ARG A 171 2.68 9.30 -17.60
C ARG A 171 4.06 8.91 -18.10
N GLN A 172 4.91 9.89 -18.39
CA GLN A 172 6.30 9.64 -18.75
C GLN A 172 7.07 8.95 -17.61
N ARG A 173 6.92 9.42 -16.37
CA ARG A 173 7.53 8.78 -15.19
C ARG A 173 7.01 7.36 -14.99
N ALA A 174 5.71 7.14 -15.12
CA ALA A 174 5.09 5.82 -15.03
C ALA A 174 5.64 4.86 -16.10
N ALA A 175 5.80 5.32 -17.34
CA ALA A 175 6.38 4.52 -18.41
C ALA A 175 7.83 4.09 -18.13
N PHE A 176 8.67 4.98 -17.58
CA PHE A 176 10.03 4.63 -17.17
C PHE A 176 10.07 3.63 -16.01
N ALA A 177 9.19 3.80 -15.01
CA ALA A 177 9.09 2.87 -13.89
C ALA A 177 8.57 1.49 -14.37
N ALA A 178 7.57 1.47 -15.26
CA ALA A 178 7.00 0.24 -15.82
C ALA A 178 8.01 -0.56 -16.67
N ALA A 179 8.92 0.12 -17.39
CA ALA A 179 9.97 -0.55 -18.16
C ALA A 179 10.94 -1.38 -17.30
N ARG A 180 10.94 -1.18 -15.98
CA ARG A 180 11.75 -1.94 -15.00
C ARG A 180 10.95 -3.00 -14.25
N ALA A 181 9.64 -3.09 -14.48
CA ALA A 181 8.79 -4.05 -13.80
C ALA A 181 8.80 -5.40 -14.54
N ASP A 182 8.90 -6.49 -13.77
CA ASP A 182 8.82 -7.86 -14.33
C ASP A 182 7.41 -8.21 -14.82
N SER A 183 6.40 -7.47 -14.39
CA SER A 183 4.99 -7.69 -14.73
C SER A 183 4.28 -6.36 -14.95
N PRO A 184 3.31 -6.30 -15.89
CA PRO A 184 2.49 -5.11 -16.08
C PRO A 184 1.74 -4.75 -14.79
N VAL A 185 1.83 -3.49 -14.38
CA VAL A 185 1.02 -2.91 -13.31
C VAL A 185 -0.05 -2.05 -13.98
N SER A 186 -1.32 -2.35 -13.73
CA SER A 186 -2.46 -1.66 -14.36
C SER A 186 -3.41 -1.00 -13.35
N VAL A 187 -3.15 -1.22 -12.06
CA VAL A 187 -3.92 -0.68 -10.95
C VAL A 187 -2.96 -0.21 -9.87
N SER A 188 -3.37 0.76 -9.05
CA SER A 188 -2.57 1.27 -7.95
C SER A 188 -2.50 0.34 -6.74
N CYS A 189 -3.46 -0.57 -6.59
CA CYS A 189 -3.41 -1.65 -5.60
C CYS A 189 -4.45 -2.74 -5.91
N PHE A 190 -4.12 -4.01 -5.67
CA PHE A 190 -5.09 -5.11 -5.78
C PHE A 190 -6.10 -5.16 -4.62
N CYS A 191 -5.94 -4.30 -3.61
CA CYS A 191 -6.96 -4.09 -2.58
C CYS A 191 -8.19 -3.40 -3.16
N ALA A 192 -8.08 -2.61 -4.23
CA ALA A 192 -9.25 -2.15 -4.98
C ALA A 192 -9.70 -3.25 -5.95
N ARG A 193 -10.99 -3.60 -5.92
CA ARG A 193 -11.60 -4.66 -6.73
C ARG A 193 -12.38 -4.12 -7.91
N ARG A 194 -12.82 -2.87 -7.86
CA ARG A 194 -13.47 -2.18 -8.97
C ARG A 194 -12.41 -1.41 -9.73
N LYS A 195 -12.26 -1.73 -11.01
CA LYS A 195 -11.45 -0.93 -11.93
C LYS A 195 -12.00 0.50 -11.93
N ALA A 196 -11.13 1.50 -11.82
CA ALA A 196 -11.46 2.82 -12.35
C ALA A 196 -11.83 2.66 -13.84
N PRO A 197 -12.71 3.50 -14.42
CA PRO A 197 -13.08 3.37 -15.84
C PRO A 197 -11.83 3.28 -16.73
N ASP A 198 -11.90 2.44 -17.78
CA ASP A 198 -10.76 1.93 -18.55
C ASP A 198 -9.69 2.96 -18.96
N HIS A 199 -8.43 2.69 -18.61
CA HIS A 199 -7.25 3.30 -19.23
C HIS A 199 -6.81 2.49 -20.45
N PRO A 200 -6.28 3.13 -21.51
CA PRO A 200 -5.46 2.42 -22.49
C PRO A 200 -4.24 1.87 -21.76
N GLU A 201 -3.97 0.58 -21.97
CA GLU A 201 -2.79 -0.12 -21.48
C GLU A 201 -1.54 0.73 -21.74
N VAL A 202 -0.68 0.93 -20.74
CA VAL A 202 0.63 1.55 -20.96
C VAL A 202 1.42 0.54 -21.78
N ALA A 203 1.31 0.64 -23.10
CA ALA A 203 1.98 -0.25 -24.02
C ALA A 203 3.47 -0.23 -23.72
N ALA A 204 4.04 -1.41 -23.46
CA ALA A 204 5.48 -1.59 -23.45
C ALA A 204 6.04 -1.01 -24.76
N PRO A 205 7.18 -0.29 -24.74
CA PRO A 205 7.78 0.22 -25.97
C PRO A 205 7.95 -0.95 -26.94
N GLY A 206 7.25 -0.85 -28.08
CA GLY A 206 7.16 -1.93 -29.05
C GLY A 206 8.53 -2.44 -29.46
N THR A 207 8.69 -3.75 -29.44
CA THR A 207 9.84 -4.45 -29.99
C THR A 207 9.83 -4.36 -31.52
N THR A 208 10.09 -3.17 -32.05
CA THR A 208 10.64 -3.01 -33.40
C THR A 208 12.11 -2.74 -33.25
N CYS A 209 12.89 -3.81 -33.05
CA CYS A 209 14.30 -3.78 -33.41
C CYS A 209 14.38 -3.46 -34.90
N CYS A 210 15.19 -2.47 -35.24
CA CYS A 210 15.47 -1.99 -36.58
C CYS A 210 15.74 -3.15 -37.55
N GLY A 211 15.11 -3.08 -38.73
CA GLY A 211 15.48 -3.87 -39.90
C GLY A 211 16.76 -3.38 -40.56
#